data_AF-A0A443PAJ7-F1
#
_entry.id   AF-A0A443PAJ7-F1
#
_cell.length_a   1.000
_cell.length_b   1.000
_cell.length_c   1.000
_cell.angle_alpha   90.00
_cell.angle_beta   90.00
_cell.angle_gamma   90.00
#
_symmetry.space_group_name_H-M   'P 1'
#
loop_
_entity.id
_entity.type
_entity.pdbx_description
1 polymer ?
#
loop_
_entity_poly.entity_id
_entity_poly.type
_entity_poly.pdbx_seq_one_letter_code
_entity_poly.pdbx_strand_id
1 'polypeptide(L)'
;MSQNHTDSSSDMTDELWHTVINSDSDEELQMLCRAALEEESENLRRRTRVHRGSIQGHAVIHRGRISRHHRLYNDYFSENPVYTPSQFRRRFRMCKPLFLLIVNAVEVTVAVMMLAYGVAADVVDDYVRIAESTSIESLKKFAQAIIDVFGNEYLRTPNSADICRLLSEGERCGFPGMLGSIDRMHWKWKNCPVAWKGMYARGDHREPSLILEAVASYDLWI
;
A
#
# COMPACT_ATOMS: atom_id res chain seq x y z
N MET A 1 -40.59 -31.79 -7.30
CA MET A 1 -40.26 -30.37 -7.16
C MET A 1 -39.21 -30.26 -6.08
N SER A 2 -37.93 -30.13 -6.47
CA SER A 2 -36.85 -29.84 -5.52
C SER A 2 -36.35 -28.45 -5.84
N GLN A 3 -36.27 -27.59 -4.82
CA GLN A 3 -35.85 -26.20 -4.99
C GLN A 3 -34.34 -26.16 -5.24
N ASN A 4 -33.92 -25.41 -6.25
CA ASN A 4 -32.50 -25.12 -6.47
C ASN A 4 -32.06 -24.11 -5.41
N HIS A 5 -31.15 -24.52 -4.52
CA HIS A 5 -30.40 -23.58 -3.70
C HIS A 5 -29.38 -22.88 -4.60
N THR A 6 -29.55 -21.58 -4.84
CA THR A 6 -28.54 -20.73 -5.49
C THR A 6 -27.50 -20.30 -4.46
N ASP A 7 -26.23 -20.50 -4.77
CA ASP A 7 -25.09 -20.04 -3.95
C ASP A 7 -24.94 -18.52 -4.02
N SER A 8 -25.53 -17.80 -3.07
CA SER A 8 -25.41 -16.33 -2.94
C SER A 8 -24.11 -15.86 -2.25
N SER A 9 -23.07 -16.70 -2.19
CA SER A 9 -21.81 -16.37 -1.51
C SER A 9 -20.77 -15.66 -2.41
N SER A 10 -21.05 -15.49 -3.71
CA SER A 10 -20.10 -14.95 -4.69
C SER A 10 -20.31 -13.46 -5.02
N ASP A 11 -21.53 -12.93 -4.88
CA ASP A 11 -21.85 -11.54 -5.28
C ASP A 11 -21.20 -10.51 -4.34
N MET A 12 -21.25 -10.76 -3.02
CA MET A 12 -20.84 -9.79 -1.99
C MET A 12 -19.37 -9.36 -2.08
N THR A 13 -18.49 -10.22 -2.59
CA THR A 13 -17.08 -9.85 -2.79
C THR A 13 -16.88 -9.02 -4.05
N ASP A 14 -17.62 -9.28 -5.12
CA ASP A 14 -17.48 -8.57 -6.41
C ASP A 14 -17.99 -7.12 -6.29
N GLU A 15 -19.13 -6.90 -5.63
CA GLU A 15 -19.63 -5.54 -5.33
C GLU A 15 -18.66 -4.74 -4.46
N LEU A 16 -18.01 -5.38 -3.48
CA LEU A 16 -17.02 -4.74 -2.62
C LEU A 16 -15.76 -4.32 -3.41
N TRP A 17 -15.22 -5.21 -4.24
CA TRP A 17 -14.08 -4.88 -5.13
C TRP A 17 -14.43 -3.76 -6.12
N HIS A 18 -15.62 -3.79 -6.72
CA HIS A 18 -16.09 -2.71 -7.59
C HIS A 18 -16.25 -1.38 -6.84
N THR A 19 -16.65 -1.39 -5.57
CA THR A 19 -16.76 -0.16 -4.76
C THR A 19 -15.37 0.39 -4.42
N VAL A 20 -14.42 -0.48 -4.04
CA VAL A 20 -13.03 -0.09 -3.76
C VAL A 20 -12.32 0.47 -4.99
N ILE A 21 -12.54 -0.11 -6.18
CA ILE A 21 -11.88 0.35 -7.43
C ILE A 21 -12.42 1.70 -7.94
N ASN A 22 -13.66 2.07 -7.60
CA ASN A 22 -14.32 3.30 -8.08
C ASN A 22 -14.44 4.41 -7.01
N SER A 23 -13.73 4.30 -5.88
CA SER A 23 -13.75 5.32 -4.82
C SER A 23 -12.64 6.35 -5.05
N ASP A 24 -13.03 7.59 -5.40
CA ASP A 24 -12.11 8.72 -5.63
C ASP A 24 -11.58 9.38 -4.32
N SER A 25 -11.95 8.86 -3.15
CA SER A 25 -11.52 9.37 -1.84
C SER A 25 -10.56 8.41 -1.15
N ASP A 26 -9.31 8.84 -0.96
CA ASP A 26 -8.28 8.08 -0.22
C ASP A 26 -8.75 7.69 1.20
N GLU A 27 -9.57 8.52 1.85
CA GLU A 27 -10.07 8.31 3.21
C GLU A 27 -11.14 7.20 3.24
N GLU A 28 -12.02 7.16 2.24
CA GLU A 28 -13.03 6.11 2.08
C GLU A 28 -12.37 4.81 1.63
N LEU A 29 -11.42 4.87 0.69
CA LEU A 29 -10.60 3.74 0.25
C LEU A 29 -9.87 3.08 1.43
N GLN A 30 -9.21 3.88 2.27
CA GLN A 30 -8.46 3.39 3.43
C GLN A 30 -9.40 2.79 4.50
N MET A 31 -10.62 3.30 4.63
CA MET A 31 -11.64 2.76 5.54
C MET A 31 -12.25 1.44 5.02
N LEU A 32 -12.62 1.39 3.75
CA LEU A 32 -13.16 0.20 3.07
C LEU A 32 -12.15 -0.95 3.06
N CYS A 33 -10.89 -0.67 2.69
CA CYS A 33 -9.84 -1.68 2.69
C CYS A 33 -9.50 -2.16 4.11
N ARG A 34 -9.53 -1.29 5.13
CA ARG A 34 -9.38 -1.73 6.52
C ARG A 34 -10.53 -2.64 6.94
N ALA A 35 -11.78 -2.29 6.63
CA ALA A 35 -12.94 -3.11 6.95
C ALA A 35 -12.91 -4.48 6.26
N ALA A 36 -12.55 -4.50 4.96
CA ALA A 36 -12.39 -5.73 4.19
C ALA A 36 -11.29 -6.65 4.76
N LEU A 37 -10.14 -6.08 5.12
CA LEU A 37 -9.04 -6.81 5.75
C LEU A 37 -9.42 -7.31 7.16
N GLU A 38 -10.12 -6.50 7.97
CA GLU A 38 -10.60 -6.91 9.28
C GLU A 38 -11.62 -8.06 9.15
N GLU A 39 -12.58 -7.98 8.23
CA GLU A 39 -13.53 -9.06 7.94
C GLU A 39 -12.83 -10.34 7.45
N GLU A 40 -11.87 -10.24 6.52
CA GLU A 40 -11.10 -11.40 6.06
C GLU A 40 -10.26 -12.00 7.18
N SER A 41 -9.68 -11.17 8.07
CA SER A 41 -8.97 -11.62 9.27
C SER A 41 -9.90 -12.38 10.23
N GLU A 42 -11.15 -11.91 10.41
CA GLU A 42 -12.15 -12.59 11.21
C GLU A 42 -12.58 -13.90 10.56
N ASN A 43 -12.82 -13.92 9.25
CA ASN A 43 -13.15 -15.12 8.50
C ASN A 43 -12.01 -16.15 8.53
N LEU A 44 -10.75 -15.70 8.53
CA LEU A 44 -9.60 -16.55 8.74
C LEU A 44 -9.54 -17.10 10.17
N ARG A 45 -9.76 -16.25 11.19
CA ARG A 45 -9.85 -16.63 12.61
C ARG A 45 -11.02 -17.59 12.90
N ARG A 46 -12.12 -17.49 12.15
CA ARG A 46 -13.25 -18.44 12.17
C ARG A 46 -12.82 -19.78 11.55
N ARG A 47 -12.12 -19.76 10.41
CA ARG A 47 -11.58 -20.94 9.72
C ARG A 47 -10.47 -21.70 10.48
N THR A 48 -9.67 -21.03 11.31
CA THR A 48 -8.52 -21.66 12.00
C THR A 48 -8.87 -22.40 13.31
N ARG A 49 -10.14 -22.42 13.74
CA ARG A 49 -10.59 -23.05 15.01
C ARG A 49 -10.57 -24.59 15.07
N VAL A 50 -9.83 -25.26 14.17
CA VAL A 50 -9.53 -26.70 14.27
C VAL A 50 -8.03 -26.97 14.13
N HIS A 51 -7.20 -26.21 14.86
CA HIS A 51 -5.80 -26.59 15.04
C HIS A 51 -5.68 -27.66 16.13
N ARG A 52 -5.41 -28.90 15.71
CA ARG A 52 -5.04 -30.00 16.63
C ARG A 52 -3.71 -29.62 17.28
N GLY A 53 -3.74 -29.29 18.57
CA GLY A 53 -2.57 -28.76 19.30
C GLY A 53 -1.36 -29.70 19.29
N SER A 54 -0.19 -29.13 19.55
CA SER A 54 1.07 -29.88 19.64
C SER A 54 0.96 -31.03 20.65
N ILE A 55 1.18 -32.25 20.17
CA ILE A 55 1.22 -33.45 21.03
C ILE A 55 2.41 -33.30 21.98
N GLN A 56 2.13 -33.27 23.28
CA GLN A 56 3.14 -33.16 24.34
C GLN A 56 4.15 -34.32 24.20
N GLY A 57 5.44 -34.00 24.16
CA GLY A 57 6.53 -34.98 23.99
C GLY A 57 7.18 -35.00 22.59
N HIS A 58 6.67 -34.28 21.60
CA HIS A 58 7.37 -34.13 20.31
C HIS A 58 8.58 -33.19 20.41
N ALA A 59 9.78 -33.72 20.14
CA ALA A 59 11.00 -32.93 20.06
C ALA A 59 11.01 -31.98 18.84
N VAL A 60 11.47 -30.75 19.03
CA VAL A 60 11.65 -29.76 17.95
C VAL A 60 12.88 -30.12 17.12
N ILE A 61 12.65 -30.70 15.94
CA ILE A 61 13.74 -31.02 15.01
C ILE A 61 14.17 -29.73 14.30
N HIS A 62 15.38 -29.24 14.57
CA HIS A 62 15.99 -28.11 13.87
C HIS A 62 16.34 -28.47 12.42
N ARG A 63 15.34 -28.39 11.54
CA ARG A 63 15.41 -28.82 10.14
C ARG A 63 16.21 -27.88 9.21
N GLY A 64 16.99 -26.93 9.72
CA GLY A 64 17.79 -25.99 8.90
C GLY A 64 16.97 -25.28 7.81
N ARG A 65 16.00 -24.44 8.20
CA ARG A 65 15.01 -23.85 7.28
C ARG A 65 15.67 -23.06 6.13
N ILE A 66 16.63 -22.19 6.45
CA ILE A 66 17.37 -21.35 5.48
C ILE A 66 18.09 -22.21 4.44
N SER A 67 18.88 -23.20 4.87
CA SER A 67 19.60 -24.11 3.95
C SER A 67 18.68 -25.03 3.14
N ARG A 68 17.41 -25.21 3.53
CA ARG A 68 16.39 -25.85 2.67
C ARG A 68 15.81 -24.86 1.67
N HIS A 69 15.55 -23.62 2.07
CA HIS A 69 15.07 -22.57 1.18
C HIS A 69 16.05 -22.37 0.01
N HIS A 70 17.34 -22.17 0.29
CA HIS A 70 18.38 -22.03 -0.73
C HIS A 70 18.45 -23.23 -1.68
N ARG A 71 18.35 -24.47 -1.17
CA ARG A 71 18.32 -25.67 -2.03
C ARG A 71 17.08 -25.70 -2.92
N LEU A 72 15.89 -25.45 -2.36
CA LEU A 72 14.66 -25.39 -3.14
C LEU A 72 14.70 -24.31 -4.22
N TYR A 73 15.29 -23.15 -3.91
CA TYR A 73 15.53 -22.10 -4.89
C TYR A 73 16.48 -22.55 -6.00
N ASN A 74 17.66 -23.07 -5.65
CA ASN A 74 18.65 -23.52 -6.63
C ASN A 74 18.14 -24.66 -7.53
N ASP A 75 17.42 -25.62 -6.94
CA ASP A 75 16.91 -26.82 -7.62
C ASP A 75 15.87 -26.50 -8.72
N TYR A 76 15.03 -25.47 -8.53
CA TYR A 76 13.87 -25.18 -9.40
C TYR A 76 13.89 -23.79 -10.05
N PHE A 77 14.48 -22.80 -9.40
CA PHE A 77 14.31 -21.38 -9.73
C PHE A 77 15.56 -20.72 -10.31
N SER A 78 16.76 -21.25 -10.05
CA SER A 78 18.01 -20.80 -10.68
C SER A 78 17.98 -20.78 -12.22
N GLU A 79 18.98 -20.11 -12.81
CA GLU A 79 19.19 -20.05 -14.27
C GLU A 79 19.35 -21.44 -14.90
N ASN A 80 20.06 -22.32 -14.21
CA ASN A 80 20.34 -23.70 -14.62
C ASN A 80 19.76 -24.68 -13.59
N PRO A 81 18.43 -24.87 -13.56
CA PRO A 81 17.75 -25.64 -12.52
C PRO A 81 18.01 -27.13 -12.66
N VAL A 82 18.15 -27.82 -11.52
CA VAL A 82 18.31 -29.27 -11.44
C VAL A 82 17.07 -30.00 -11.98
N TYR A 83 15.88 -29.43 -11.77
CA TYR A 83 14.61 -30.02 -12.22
C TYR A 83 14.08 -29.38 -13.51
N THR A 84 13.67 -30.26 -14.43
CA THR A 84 13.06 -29.90 -15.70
C THR A 84 11.66 -29.27 -15.53
N PRO A 85 11.15 -28.52 -16.53
CA PRO A 85 9.82 -27.91 -16.48
C PRO A 85 8.66 -28.91 -16.26
N SER A 86 8.81 -30.18 -16.67
CA SER A 86 7.81 -31.23 -16.43
C SER A 86 7.79 -31.68 -14.96
N GLN A 87 8.96 -31.80 -14.33
CA GLN A 87 9.10 -32.07 -12.90
C GLN A 87 8.59 -30.89 -12.06
N PHE A 88 8.90 -29.65 -12.46
CA PHE A 88 8.31 -28.43 -11.87
C PHE A 88 6.78 -28.49 -11.91
N ARG A 89 6.18 -28.75 -13.09
CA ARG A 89 4.72 -28.85 -13.25
C ARG A 89 4.12 -29.99 -12.42
N ARG A 90 4.81 -31.12 -12.29
CA ARG A 90 4.37 -32.23 -11.42
C ARG A 90 4.43 -31.86 -9.93
N ARG A 91 5.36 -31.00 -9.52
CA ARG A 91 5.51 -30.53 -8.13
C ARG A 91 4.52 -29.42 -7.77
N PHE A 92 4.52 -28.33 -8.52
CA PHE A 92 3.78 -27.09 -8.24
C PHE A 92 2.43 -26.99 -8.96
N ARG A 93 2.06 -27.99 -9.78
CA ARG A 93 0.79 -28.10 -10.54
C ARG A 93 0.55 -26.99 -11.59
N MET A 94 1.50 -26.08 -11.76
CA MET A 94 1.50 -25.00 -12.76
C MET A 94 2.79 -25.00 -13.59
N CYS A 95 2.83 -24.27 -14.71
CA CYS A 95 4.09 -24.02 -15.41
C CYS A 95 4.94 -22.97 -14.66
N LYS A 96 6.27 -23.04 -14.78
CA LYS A 96 7.20 -22.11 -14.10
C LYS A 96 6.90 -20.62 -14.40
N PRO A 97 6.60 -20.20 -15.66
CA PRO A 97 6.27 -18.79 -15.93
C PRO A 97 5.02 -18.30 -15.19
N LEU A 98 3.91 -19.05 -15.22
CA LEU A 98 2.68 -18.67 -14.51
C LEU A 98 2.90 -18.64 -13.00
N PHE A 99 3.63 -19.60 -12.45
CA PHE A 99 3.99 -19.61 -11.03
C PHE A 99 4.78 -18.35 -10.64
N LEU A 100 5.77 -17.95 -11.44
CA LEU A 100 6.55 -16.74 -11.20
C LEU A 100 5.72 -15.46 -11.34
N LEU A 101 4.79 -15.39 -12.30
CA LEU A 101 3.86 -14.27 -12.42
C LEU A 101 2.99 -14.12 -11.16
N ILE A 102 2.46 -15.23 -10.64
CA ILE A 102 1.66 -15.22 -9.39
C ILE A 102 2.52 -14.79 -8.20
N VAL A 103 3.75 -15.31 -8.07
CA VAL A 103 4.67 -14.90 -6.98
C VAL A 103 4.97 -13.39 -7.07
N ASN A 104 5.35 -12.89 -8.24
CA ASN A 104 5.66 -11.47 -8.43
C ASN A 104 4.45 -10.58 -8.12
N ALA A 105 3.26 -10.96 -8.57
CA ALA A 105 2.02 -10.22 -8.27
C ALA A 105 1.78 -10.12 -6.76
N VAL A 106 1.92 -11.23 -6.03
CA VAL A 106 1.74 -11.26 -4.57
C VAL A 106 2.86 -10.50 -3.84
N GLU A 107 4.13 -10.57 -4.29
CA GLU A 107 5.22 -9.76 -3.75
C GLU A 107 4.90 -8.25 -3.88
N VAL A 108 4.38 -7.80 -5.03
CA VAL A 108 3.95 -6.41 -5.25
C VAL A 108 2.74 -6.04 -4.37
N THR A 109 1.71 -6.89 -4.30
CA THR A 109 0.54 -6.65 -3.42
C THR A 109 0.97 -6.46 -1.96
N VAL A 110 1.88 -7.29 -1.45
CA VAL A 110 2.44 -7.14 -0.11
C VAL A 110 3.14 -5.79 0.08
N ALA A 111 4.01 -5.40 -0.86
CA ALA A 111 4.71 -4.11 -0.79
C ALA A 111 3.73 -2.91 -0.79
N VAL A 112 2.70 -2.96 -1.65
CA VAL A 112 1.66 -1.92 -1.71
C VAL A 112 0.83 -1.88 -0.44
N MET A 113 0.44 -3.03 0.13
CA MET A 113 -0.30 -3.07 1.40
C MET A 113 0.49 -2.47 2.57
N MET A 114 1.80 -2.77 2.66
CA MET A 114 2.67 -2.20 3.68
C MET A 114 2.78 -0.66 3.57
N LEU A 115 2.81 -0.13 2.35
CA LEU A 115 2.90 1.31 2.09
C LEU A 115 1.57 2.05 2.26
N ALA A 116 0.49 1.58 1.64
CA ALA A 116 -0.80 2.27 1.59
C ALA A 116 -1.56 2.23 2.93
N TYR A 117 -1.40 1.14 3.71
CA TYR A 117 -2.11 0.94 4.98
C TYR A 117 -1.19 1.05 6.21
N GLY A 118 0.12 1.24 6.03
CA GLY A 118 1.10 1.31 7.12
C GLY A 118 1.25 0.00 7.90
N VAL A 119 0.96 -1.15 7.27
CA VAL A 119 0.93 -2.46 7.93
C VAL A 119 2.35 -3.01 8.12
N ALA A 120 2.65 -3.48 9.33
CA ALA A 120 3.93 -4.09 9.65
C ALA A 120 4.10 -5.49 9.02
N ALA A 121 5.34 -5.86 8.70
CA ALA A 121 5.68 -7.04 7.90
C ALA A 121 5.29 -8.38 8.54
N ASP A 122 5.19 -8.42 9.87
CA ASP A 122 4.75 -9.56 10.67
C ASP A 122 3.24 -9.80 10.54
N VAL A 123 2.44 -8.73 10.55
CA VAL A 123 0.98 -8.81 10.37
C VAL A 123 0.61 -9.25 8.94
N VAL A 124 1.47 -9.01 7.94
CA VAL A 124 1.24 -9.48 6.56
C VAL A 124 1.18 -11.02 6.47
N ASP A 125 1.88 -11.76 7.35
CA ASP A 125 1.82 -13.24 7.36
C ASP A 125 0.43 -13.75 7.75
N ASP A 126 -0.31 -13.03 8.60
CA ASP A 126 -1.68 -13.38 8.96
C ASP A 126 -2.63 -13.29 7.75
N TYR A 127 -2.44 -12.31 6.84
CA TYR A 127 -3.27 -12.12 5.66
C TYR A 127 -2.83 -13.02 4.48
N VAL A 128 -1.59 -12.85 4.03
CA VAL A 128 -1.08 -13.40 2.76
C VAL A 128 -0.31 -14.71 2.97
N ARG A 129 0.02 -15.06 4.22
CA ARG A 129 0.84 -16.24 4.61
C ARG A 129 2.22 -16.23 3.96
N ILE A 130 2.81 -15.04 3.92
CA ILE A 130 4.18 -14.79 3.48
C ILE A 130 4.99 -14.39 4.71
N ALA A 131 6.11 -15.10 4.90
CA ALA A 131 7.03 -14.84 5.99
C ALA A 131 7.53 -13.38 5.97
N GLU A 132 7.56 -12.74 7.14
CA GLU A 132 8.05 -11.37 7.39
C GLU A 132 9.30 -10.99 6.57
N SER A 133 10.31 -11.88 6.53
CA SER A 133 11.54 -11.66 5.77
C SER A 133 11.31 -11.46 4.27
N THR A 134 10.37 -12.20 3.69
CA THR A 134 9.97 -12.07 2.28
C THR A 134 9.15 -10.81 2.08
N SER A 135 8.24 -10.46 2.99
CA SER A 135 7.50 -9.19 2.93
C SER A 135 8.42 -7.97 2.90
N ILE A 136 9.45 -7.96 3.76
CA ILE A 136 10.50 -6.92 3.78
C ILE A 136 11.34 -6.93 2.48
N GLU A 137 11.65 -8.10 1.93
CA GLU A 137 12.39 -8.21 0.66
C GLU A 137 11.56 -7.69 -0.53
N SER A 138 10.27 -8.02 -0.59
CA SER A 138 9.31 -7.52 -1.58
C SER A 138 9.20 -6.00 -1.54
N LEU A 139 9.08 -5.42 -0.35
CA LEU A 139 9.04 -3.96 -0.17
C LEU A 139 10.33 -3.29 -0.68
N LYS A 140 11.51 -3.90 -0.43
CA LYS A 140 12.79 -3.40 -0.94
C LYS A 140 12.89 -3.47 -2.47
N LYS A 141 12.48 -4.61 -3.07
CA LYS A 141 12.43 -4.78 -4.53
C LYS A 141 11.50 -3.76 -5.17
N PHE A 142 10.31 -3.56 -4.59
CA PHE A 142 9.33 -2.58 -5.05
C PHE A 142 9.88 -1.16 -4.98
N ALA A 143 10.43 -0.76 -3.82
CA ALA A 143 11.04 0.56 -3.66
C ALA A 143 12.20 0.80 -4.65
N GLN A 144 13.06 -0.21 -4.88
CA GLN A 144 14.12 -0.11 -5.88
C GLN A 144 13.55 0.06 -7.28
N ALA A 145 12.54 -0.71 -7.68
CA ALA A 145 11.89 -0.57 -8.99
C ALA A 145 11.23 0.82 -9.17
N ILE A 146 10.63 1.39 -8.13
CA ILE A 146 10.11 2.76 -8.14
C ILE A 146 11.25 3.77 -8.32
N ILE A 147 12.39 3.61 -7.64
CA ILE A 147 13.57 4.46 -7.82
C ILE A 147 14.16 4.33 -9.23
N ASP A 148 14.21 3.12 -9.78
CA ASP A 148 14.78 2.86 -11.12
C ASP A 148 13.91 3.45 -12.24
N VAL A 149 12.58 3.39 -12.10
CA VAL A 149 11.61 3.91 -13.09
C VAL A 149 11.40 5.42 -12.94
N PHE A 150 11.13 5.88 -11.71
CA PHE A 150 10.68 7.25 -11.44
C PHE A 150 11.76 8.14 -10.81
N GLY A 151 12.85 7.59 -10.29
CA GLY A 151 13.81 8.35 -9.48
C GLY A 151 14.52 9.47 -10.25
N ASN A 152 14.76 9.29 -11.55
CA ASN A 152 15.35 10.31 -12.42
C ASN A 152 14.43 11.53 -12.64
N GLU A 153 13.12 11.38 -12.48
CA GLU A 153 12.12 12.44 -12.71
C GLU A 153 11.61 13.00 -11.38
N TYR A 154 11.20 12.12 -10.45
CA TYR A 154 10.50 12.47 -9.22
C TYR A 154 11.38 12.53 -7.96
N LEU A 155 12.54 11.85 -7.93
CA LEU A 155 13.44 11.80 -6.77
C LEU A 155 14.75 12.58 -6.97
N ARG A 156 14.84 13.38 -8.04
CA ARG A 156 15.97 14.29 -8.30
C ARG A 156 15.81 15.61 -7.54
N THR A 157 16.91 16.34 -7.39
CA THR A 157 16.86 17.75 -6.95
C THR A 157 16.17 18.62 -8.01
N PRO A 158 15.45 19.69 -7.61
CA PRO A 158 14.89 20.67 -8.53
C PRO A 158 15.99 21.32 -9.38
N ASN A 159 15.71 21.51 -10.67
CA ASN A 159 16.55 22.20 -11.62
C ASN A 159 16.02 23.63 -11.83
N SER A 160 16.74 24.45 -12.61
CA SER A 160 16.37 25.85 -12.84
C SER A 160 15.03 26.04 -13.56
N ALA A 161 14.62 25.12 -14.43
CA ALA A 161 13.32 25.17 -15.11
C ALA A 161 12.17 24.90 -14.14
N ASP A 162 12.30 23.93 -13.24
CA ASP A 162 11.30 23.66 -12.20
C ASP A 162 11.16 24.87 -11.27
N ILE A 163 12.28 25.43 -10.83
CA ILE A 163 12.34 26.66 -10.01
C ILE A 163 11.64 27.83 -10.73
N CYS A 164 11.91 28.05 -12.02
CA CYS A 164 11.26 29.10 -12.80
C CYS A 164 9.75 28.87 -12.96
N ARG A 165 9.31 27.63 -13.18
CA ARG A 165 7.90 27.24 -13.27
C ARG A 165 7.17 27.52 -11.96
N LEU A 166 7.69 27.01 -10.85
CA LEU A 166 7.17 27.22 -9.50
C LEU A 166 7.07 28.70 -9.11
N LEU A 167 8.08 29.50 -9.46
CA LEU A 167 8.08 30.95 -9.21
C LEU A 167 7.00 31.67 -10.04
N SER A 168 6.78 31.26 -11.29
CA SER A 168 5.73 31.82 -12.16
C SER A 168 4.33 31.43 -11.68
N GLU A 169 4.15 30.20 -11.18
CA GLU A 169 2.91 29.76 -10.53
C GLU A 169 2.65 30.56 -9.23
N GLY A 170 3.68 30.72 -8.39
CA GLY A 170 3.62 31.53 -7.18
C GLY A 170 3.22 32.98 -7.47
N GLU A 171 3.85 33.62 -8.46
CA GLU A 171 3.53 34.99 -8.89
C GLU A 171 2.08 35.11 -9.40
N ARG A 172 1.60 34.16 -10.23
CA ARG A 172 0.20 34.12 -10.69
C ARG A 172 -0.79 33.96 -9.53
N CYS A 173 -0.39 33.28 -8.46
CA CYS A 173 -1.17 33.09 -7.24
C CYS A 173 -1.07 34.27 -6.25
N GLY A 174 -0.22 35.27 -6.49
CA GLY A 174 -0.04 36.45 -5.65
C GLY A 174 1.18 36.42 -4.71
N PHE A 175 2.07 35.43 -4.85
CA PHE A 175 3.26 35.21 -4.02
C PHE A 175 4.56 35.32 -4.83
N PRO A 176 4.93 36.52 -5.32
CA PRO A 176 6.16 36.70 -6.09
C PRO A 176 7.39 36.31 -5.26
N GLY A 177 8.20 35.38 -5.80
CA GLY A 177 9.41 34.88 -5.14
C GLY A 177 9.22 33.64 -4.24
N MET A 178 8.01 33.07 -4.17
CA MET A 178 7.69 31.86 -3.39
C MET A 178 7.58 30.63 -4.30
N LEU A 179 8.04 29.44 -3.85
CA LEU A 179 8.21 28.24 -4.69
C LEU A 179 7.03 27.22 -4.59
N GLY A 180 5.88 27.45 -5.29
CA GLY A 180 4.63 26.60 -5.26
C GLY A 180 3.22 27.20 -4.88
N SER A 181 2.43 26.45 -4.05
CA SER A 181 0.94 26.34 -3.78
C SER A 181 0.44 25.18 -2.81
N ILE A 182 0.87 25.01 -1.52
CA ILE A 182 0.19 24.08 -0.55
C ILE A 182 -1.20 24.63 -0.23
N ASP A 183 -2.15 23.74 0.03
CA ASP A 183 -3.57 24.04 0.14
C ASP A 183 -3.92 25.10 1.22
N ARG A 184 -4.93 25.93 0.94
CA ARG A 184 -5.29 27.11 1.75
C ARG A 184 -6.03 26.73 3.02
N MET A 185 -5.32 26.20 4.01
CA MET A 185 -5.91 25.88 5.30
C MET A 185 -6.32 27.15 6.07
N HIS A 186 -7.61 27.26 6.38
CA HIS A 186 -8.16 28.28 7.27
C HIS A 186 -7.99 27.86 8.74
N TRP A 187 -7.07 28.51 9.47
CA TRP A 187 -6.83 28.24 10.88
C TRP A 187 -7.62 29.22 11.77
N LYS A 188 -8.55 28.69 12.58
CA LYS A 188 -9.31 29.46 13.57
C LYS A 188 -8.38 30.05 14.65
N TRP A 189 -8.27 31.37 14.70
CA TRP A 189 -7.39 32.06 15.63
C TRP A 189 -8.08 32.30 16.98
N LYS A 190 -8.15 31.23 17.78
CA LYS A 190 -8.86 31.18 19.09
C LYS A 190 -8.51 32.32 20.06
N ASN A 191 -7.29 32.84 19.99
CA ASN A 191 -6.76 33.90 20.87
C ASN A 191 -6.51 35.24 20.13
N CYS A 192 -7.21 35.51 19.02
CA CYS A 192 -7.07 36.77 18.27
C CYS A 192 -7.35 37.99 19.17
N PRO A 193 -6.44 38.98 19.26
CA PRO A 193 -6.65 40.21 20.02
C PRO A 193 -7.90 40.98 19.53
N VAL A 194 -8.65 41.59 20.45
CA VAL A 194 -9.93 42.25 20.15
C VAL A 194 -9.78 43.34 19.07
N ALA A 195 -8.70 44.12 19.13
CA ALA A 195 -8.41 45.17 18.14
C ALA A 195 -8.16 44.65 16.71
N TRP A 196 -7.82 43.37 16.55
CA TRP A 196 -7.52 42.74 15.26
C TRP A 196 -8.70 41.90 14.74
N LYS A 197 -9.64 41.54 15.62
CA LYS A 197 -10.75 40.62 15.32
C LYS A 197 -11.62 41.06 14.13
N GLY A 198 -11.80 42.37 13.93
CA GLY A 198 -12.55 42.91 12.79
C GLY A 198 -11.83 42.83 11.44
N MET A 199 -10.50 42.73 11.42
CA MET A 199 -9.71 42.60 10.18
C MET A 199 -9.62 41.15 9.69
N TYR A 200 -9.72 40.17 10.60
CA TYR A 200 -9.51 38.74 10.33
C TYR A 200 -10.79 37.88 10.42
N ALA A 201 -11.95 38.49 10.67
CA ALA A 201 -13.25 37.84 10.57
C ALA A 201 -13.95 38.27 9.26
N ARG A 202 -13.96 37.37 8.26
CA ARG A 202 -14.79 37.56 7.05
C ARG A 202 -16.26 37.29 7.39
N GLY A 203 -17.20 37.91 6.67
CA GLY A 203 -18.63 37.85 6.99
C GLY A 203 -19.29 36.46 6.92
N ASP A 204 -18.64 35.50 6.26
CA ASP A 204 -18.98 34.08 6.19
C ASP A 204 -18.50 33.28 7.42
N HIS A 205 -17.38 33.67 8.03
CA HIS A 205 -16.76 33.00 9.18
C HIS A 205 -16.82 33.87 10.45
N ARG A 206 -17.72 33.53 11.38
CA ARG A 206 -17.93 34.27 12.65
C ARG A 206 -16.73 34.29 13.61
N GLU A 207 -15.68 33.57 13.32
CA GLU A 207 -14.46 33.48 14.11
C GLU A 207 -13.27 34.04 13.31
N PRO A 208 -12.38 34.83 13.94
CA PRO A 208 -11.18 35.33 13.26
C PRO A 208 -10.33 34.14 12.82
N SER A 209 -9.87 34.15 11.57
CA SER A 209 -9.03 33.10 11.01
C SER A 209 -7.76 33.66 10.37
N LEU A 210 -6.67 32.90 10.49
CA LEU A 210 -5.45 33.13 9.75
C LEU A 210 -5.40 32.13 8.60
N ILE A 211 -5.06 32.60 7.41
CA ILE A 211 -4.72 31.76 6.27
C ILE A 211 -3.19 31.69 6.26
N LEU A 212 -2.64 30.48 6.35
CA LEU A 212 -1.21 30.22 6.20
C LEU A 212 -0.99 29.74 4.77
N GLU A 213 -0.51 30.64 3.92
CA GLU A 213 -0.23 30.35 2.50
C GLU A 213 1.24 29.93 2.38
N ALA A 214 1.47 28.62 2.58
CA ALA A 214 2.69 27.92 2.23
C ALA A 214 2.48 27.14 0.92
N VAL A 215 3.55 26.60 0.31
CA VAL A 215 3.65 26.67 -1.16
C VAL A 215 4.42 25.44 -1.75
N ALA A 216 3.74 24.56 -2.55
CA ALA A 216 4.19 23.47 -3.47
C ALA A 216 3.38 23.40 -4.82
N SER A 217 3.85 22.85 -5.97
CA SER A 217 3.10 22.95 -7.27
C SER A 217 1.83 22.08 -7.39
N TYR A 218 1.00 22.35 -8.40
CA TYR A 218 -0.17 21.53 -8.76
C TYR A 218 0.16 20.06 -9.05
N ASP A 219 1.37 19.77 -9.52
CA ASP A 219 1.76 18.43 -9.98
C ASP A 219 2.21 17.52 -8.81
N LEU A 220 2.02 17.97 -7.56
CA LEU A 220 2.55 17.38 -6.32
C LEU A 220 4.08 17.18 -6.32
N TRP A 221 4.74 17.83 -7.28
CA TRP A 221 6.15 17.72 -7.61
C TRP A 221 6.79 19.11 -7.59
N ILE A 222 8.12 19.15 -7.58
CA ILE A 222 8.91 20.39 -7.51
C ILE A 222 9.33 20.78 -8.93
#